data_AF-A0A1M7IXS6-F1
#
_entry.id   AF-A0A1M7IXS6-F1
#
_cell.length_a   1.000
_cell.length_b   1.000
_cell.length_c   1.000
_cell.angle_alpha   90.00
_cell.angle_beta   90.00
_cell.angle_gamma   90.00
#
_symmetry.space_group_name_H-M   'P 1'
#
loop_
_entity.id
_entity.type
_entity.pdbx_description
1 polymer ?
#
loop_
_entity_poly.entity_id
_entity_poly.type
_entity_poly.pdbx_seq_one_letter_code
_entity_poly.pdbx_strand_id
1 'polypeptide(L)' 'MKKTNSGTKQMMDMQNKIAVSTEELQLLLSCGRKTAIKIGHSAEARIDWGKRVLWNVNRVKGYMDEISE' A
#
# COMPACT_ATOMS: atom_id res chain seq x y z
N MET A 1 -21.35 17.73 27.48
CA MET A 1 -20.04 18.21 26.99
C MET A 1 -19.14 17.02 26.66
N LYS A 2 -18.96 16.69 25.38
CA LYS A 2 -17.69 16.29 24.76
C LYS A 2 -17.80 16.65 23.27
N LYS A 3 -17.28 17.82 22.91
CA LYS A 3 -17.13 18.23 21.52
C LYS A 3 -15.89 17.53 20.98
N THR A 4 -15.99 16.85 19.85
CA THR A 4 -14.84 16.62 18.96
C THR A 4 -15.30 16.81 17.53
N ASN A 5 -15.21 18.06 17.06
CA ASN A 5 -15.18 18.36 15.64
C ASN A 5 -13.70 18.37 15.23
N SER A 6 -13.26 17.39 14.43
CA SER A 6 -11.99 17.48 13.69
C SER A 6 -11.97 16.41 12.61
N GLY A 7 -11.88 16.83 11.35
CA GLY A 7 -11.92 16.00 10.15
C GLY A 7 -10.75 15.00 10.08
N THR A 8 -10.91 13.86 10.72
CA THR A 8 -10.00 12.72 10.60
C THR A 8 -10.47 11.86 9.43
N LYS A 9 -9.78 12.03 8.29
CA LYS A 9 -9.79 11.07 7.18
C LYS A 9 -9.67 9.67 7.79
N GLN A 10 -10.73 8.87 7.72
CA GLN A 10 -10.76 7.52 8.28
C GLN A 10 -9.48 6.80 7.83
N MET A 11 -8.57 6.51 8.77
CA MET A 11 -7.46 5.61 8.54
C MET A 11 -8.07 4.23 8.31
N MET A 12 -8.48 3.96 7.06
CA MET A 12 -8.89 2.62 6.65
C MET A 12 -7.76 1.68 7.04
N ASP A 13 -8.11 0.62 7.73
CA ASP A 13 -7.18 -0.43 8.10
C ASP A 13 -6.53 -1.02 6.84
N MET A 14 -5.31 -0.54 6.54
CA MET A 14 -4.55 -0.94 5.36
C MET A 14 -4.10 -2.40 5.47
N GLN A 15 -4.13 -3.00 6.67
CA GLN A 15 -3.72 -4.39 6.88
C GLN A 15 -4.71 -5.37 6.26
N ASN A 16 -5.98 -4.99 6.13
CA ASN A 16 -7.08 -5.83 5.63
C ASN A 16 -7.37 -5.64 4.12
N LYS A 17 -6.65 -4.76 3.42
CA LYS A 17 -6.84 -4.57 1.97
C LYS A 17 -6.17 -5.68 1.18
N ILE A 18 -6.88 -6.24 0.20
CA ILE A 18 -6.34 -7.25 -0.73
C ILE A 18 -5.42 -6.59 -1.76
N ALA A 19 -5.78 -5.38 -2.21
CA ALA A 19 -4.98 -4.58 -3.12
C ALA A 19 -5.06 -3.09 -2.77
N VAL A 20 -3.99 -2.36 -3.07
CA VAL A 20 -3.83 -0.94 -2.75
C VAL A 20 -3.41 -0.14 -3.97
N SER A 21 -3.77 1.15 -4.01
CA SER A 21 -3.24 2.10 -4.99
C SER A 21 -1.76 2.40 -4.76
N THR A 22 -1.09 3.05 -5.72
CA THR A 22 0.31 3.49 -5.54
C THR A 22 0.49 4.48 -4.39
N GLU A 23 -0.54 5.27 -4.05
CA GLU A 23 -0.50 6.20 -2.91
C GLU A 23 -0.56 5.45 -1.59
N GLU A 24 -1.41 4.44 -1.50
CA GLU A 24 -1.53 3.59 -0.33
C GLU A 24 -0.31 2.65 -0.19
N LEU A 25 0.29 2.20 -1.30
CA LEU A 25 1.53 1.44 -1.27
C LEU A 25 2.69 2.26 -0.69
N GLN A 26 2.78 3.55 -1.04
CA GLN A 26 3.76 4.46 -0.44
C GLN A 26 3.59 4.58 1.08
N LEU A 27 2.34 4.64 1.56
CA LEU A 27 2.04 4.66 2.99
C LEU A 27 2.37 3.33 3.66
N LEU A 28 2.00 2.20 3.05
CA LEU A 28 2.27 0.86 3.55
C LEU A 28 3.77 0.60 3.72
N LEU A 29 4.58 1.06 2.76
CA LEU A 29 6.03 0.88 2.76
C LEU A 29 6.80 2.03 3.40
N SER A 30 6.11 3.10 3.81
CA SER A 30 6.71 4.34 4.32
C SER A 30 7.86 4.86 3.43
N CYS A 31 7.68 4.82 2.10
CA CYS A 31 8.69 5.24 1.12
C CYS A 31 8.08 6.07 -0.02
N GLY A 32 8.94 6.77 -0.77
CA GLY A 32 8.51 7.60 -1.90
C GLY A 32 8.01 6.78 -3.10
N ARG A 33 7.18 7.41 -3.95
CA ARG A 33 6.54 6.79 -5.13
C ARG A 33 7.46 5.91 -5.97
N LYS A 34 8.66 6.41 -6.33
CA LYS A 34 9.59 5.66 -7.19
C LYS A 34 10.05 4.36 -6.53
N THR A 35 10.40 4.44 -5.24
CA THR A 35 10.81 3.27 -4.44
C THR A 35 9.65 2.29 -4.26
N ALA A 36 8.46 2.79 -3.93
CA ALA A 36 7.26 1.97 -3.80
C ALA A 36 6.93 1.20 -5.08
N ILE A 37 6.98 1.87 -6.24
CA ILE A 37 6.78 1.23 -7.54
C ILE A 37 7.84 0.17 -7.81
N LYS A 38 9.13 0.47 -7.54
CA LYS A 38 10.21 -0.50 -7.74
C LYS A 38 10.02 -1.75 -6.88
N ILE A 39 9.71 -1.58 -5.60
CA ILE A 39 9.38 -2.69 -4.69
C ILE A 39 8.18 -3.48 -5.20
N GLY A 40 7.10 -2.81 -5.59
CA GLY A 40 5.91 -3.49 -6.10
C GLY A 40 6.19 -4.29 -7.37
N HIS A 41 7.10 -3.83 -8.23
CA HIS A 41 7.56 -4.59 -9.40
C HIS A 41 8.44 -5.78 -9.00
N SER A 42 9.41 -5.58 -8.09
CA SER A 42 10.26 -6.66 -7.58
C SER A 42 9.46 -7.76 -6.86
N ALA A 43 8.38 -7.38 -6.17
CA ALA A 43 7.45 -8.30 -5.52
C ALA A 43 6.45 -8.96 -6.48
N GLU A 44 6.53 -8.68 -7.78
CA GLU A 44 5.53 -9.09 -8.79
C GLU A 44 4.09 -8.76 -8.38
N ALA A 45 3.88 -7.66 -7.65
CA ALA A 45 2.60 -7.34 -7.00
C ALA A 45 1.65 -6.55 -7.90
N ARG A 46 2.09 -6.11 -9.08
CA ARG A 46 1.32 -5.24 -9.97
C ARG A 46 0.08 -5.94 -10.52
N ILE A 47 -1.07 -5.25 -10.43
CA ILE A 47 -2.35 -5.65 -11.04
C ILE A 47 -2.80 -4.51 -11.95
N ASP A 48 -2.83 -4.76 -13.26
CA ASP A 48 -3.37 -3.82 -14.24
C ASP A 48 -4.89 -4.05 -14.42
N TRP A 49 -5.69 -3.02 -14.10
CA TRP A 49 -7.15 -3.04 -14.29
C TRP A 49 -7.56 -1.85 -15.18
N GLY A 50 -7.51 -2.07 -16.49
CA GLY A 50 -7.71 -1.02 -17.48
C GLY A 50 -6.68 0.11 -17.31
N LYS A 51 -7.14 1.31 -16.95
CA LYS A 51 -6.26 2.48 -16.71
C LYS A 51 -5.72 2.55 -15.28
N ARG A 52 -6.14 1.65 -14.38
CA ARG A 52 -5.75 1.66 -12.96
C ARG A 52 -4.65 0.65 -12.71
N VAL A 53 -3.71 1.03 -11.86
CA VAL A 53 -2.68 0.14 -11.31
C VAL A 53 -2.97 -0.05 -9.84
N LEU A 54 -3.11 -1.31 -9.43
CA LEU A 54 -3.22 -1.72 -8.03
C LEU A 54 -2.04 -2.63 -7.68
N TRP A 55 -1.79 -2.79 -6.39
CA TRP A 55 -0.70 -3.60 -5.86
C TRP A 55 -1.25 -4.63 -4.88
N ASN A 56 -0.96 -5.90 -5.11
CA ASN A 56 -1.33 -6.99 -4.21
C ASN A 56 -0.56 -6.88 -2.89
N VAL A 57 -1.28 -6.70 -1.78
CA VAL A 57 -0.66 -6.46 -0.46
C VAL A 57 0.11 -7.69 0.03
N ASN A 58 -0.38 -8.90 -0.23
CA ASN A 58 0.26 -10.14 0.24
C ASN A 58 1.59 -10.39 -0.46
N ARG A 59 1.67 -10.14 -1.77
CA ARG A 59 2.92 -10.26 -2.53
C ARG A 59 3.99 -9.28 -2.05
N VAL A 60 3.60 -8.04 -1.78
CA VAL A 60 4.52 -7.01 -1.24
C VAL A 60 5.05 -7.43 0.14
N LYS A 61 4.19 -7.93 1.03
CA LYS A 61 4.62 -8.42 2.35
C LYS A 61 5.58 -9.60 2.23
N GLY A 62 5.25 -10.61 1.44
CA GLY A 62 6.12 -11.77 1.21
C GLY A 62 7.50 -11.38 0.68
N TYR A 63 7.55 -10.48 -0.31
CA TYR A 63 8.82 -9.95 -0.82
C TYR A 63 9.63 -9.20 0.25
N MET A 64 8.98 -8.43 1.13
CA MET A 64 9.67 -7.74 2.22
C MET A 64 10.28 -8.71 3.22
N ASP A 65 9.56 -9.78 3.53
CA ASP A 65 10.05 -10.83 4.42
C ASP A 65 11.27 -11.52 3.77
N GLU A 66 11.18 -11.90 2.49
CA GLU A 66 12.26 -12.56 1.72
C GLU A 66 13.55 -11.73 1.63
N ILE A 67 13.48 -10.40 1.48
CA ILE A 67 14.68 -9.54 1.39
C ILE A 67 15.22 -9.09 2.75
N SER A 68 14.51 -9.40 3.84
CA SER A 68 14.91 -9.05 5.21
C SER A 68 15.74 -10.13 5.88
N GLU A 69 15.84 -11.31 5.26
CA GLU A 69 16.73 -12.43 5.63
C GLU A 69 18.16 -12.20 5.13
#